data_AF-A0A0V0Z3T0-F1
#
_entry.id   AF-A0A0V0Z3T0-F1
#
_cell.length_a   1.000
_cell.length_b   1.000
_cell.length_c   1.000
_cell.angle_alpha   90.00
_cell.angle_beta   90.00
_cell.angle_gamma   90.00
#
_symmetry.space_group_name_H-M   'P 1'
#
loop_
_entity.id
_entity.type
_entity.pdbx_description
1 polymer ?
#
loop_
_entity_poly.entity_id
_entity_poly.type
_entity_poly.pdbx_seq_one_letter_code
_entity_poly.pdbx_strand_id
1 'polypeptide(L)'
;MHRWEDSGKPSNGNHPVDDAHQEFARMMEKFEDSLSFDGKRYQVGLPFSGDQSDLPVNFKQAIRRLRAVKRRLAGSDKDSLDYTRLG
;
A
#
# COMPACT_ATOMS: atom_id res chain seq x y z
N MET A 1 -13.20 3.55 -51.92
CA MET A 1 -14.24 3.91 -50.93
C MET A 1 -15.22 2.75 -50.83
N HIS A 2 -15.16 1.92 -49.79
CA HIS A 2 -16.26 1.05 -49.34
C HIS A 2 -16.16 0.93 -47.83
N ARG A 3 -17.31 1.21 -47.19
CA ARG A 3 -17.63 1.20 -45.76
C ARG A 3 -17.46 -0.21 -45.19
N TRP A 4 -16.83 -0.33 -44.03
CA TRP A 4 -16.96 -1.49 -43.16
C TRP A 4 -17.62 -1.02 -41.88
N GLU A 5 -18.94 -1.10 -41.85
CA GLU A 5 -19.63 -1.30 -40.59
C GLU A 5 -19.71 -2.81 -40.35
N ASP A 6 -19.62 -3.15 -39.08
CA ASP A 6 -19.95 -4.42 -38.47
C ASP A 6 -18.83 -5.46 -38.31
N SER A 7 -18.11 -5.37 -37.19
CA SER A 7 -17.77 -6.56 -36.41
C SER A 7 -17.40 -6.19 -34.96
N GLY A 8 -18.32 -6.48 -34.04
CA GLY A 8 -18.02 -6.71 -32.63
C GLY A 8 -18.18 -5.50 -31.73
N LYS A 9 -19.33 -5.42 -31.04
CA LYS A 9 -19.39 -4.76 -29.73
C LYS A 9 -18.37 -5.49 -28.83
N PRO A 10 -17.29 -4.87 -28.32
CA PRO A 10 -16.61 -5.49 -27.21
C PRO A 10 -17.59 -5.47 -26.03
N SER A 11 -17.96 -6.68 -25.65
CA SER A 11 -18.59 -7.05 -24.38
C SER A 11 -18.23 -6.07 -23.27
N ASN A 12 -19.24 -5.67 -22.49
CA ASN A 12 -19.13 -4.90 -21.26
C ASN A 12 -18.22 -5.66 -20.28
N GLY A 13 -16.91 -5.50 -20.45
CA GLY A 13 -15.90 -6.09 -19.60
C GLY A 13 -15.80 -5.19 -18.39
N ASN A 14 -16.29 -5.65 -17.24
CA ASN A 14 -16.07 -5.00 -15.95
C ASN A 14 -14.58 -4.64 -15.84
N HIS A 15 -14.30 -3.35 -15.90
CA HIS A 15 -12.95 -2.85 -15.86
C HIS A 15 -12.52 -2.93 -14.39
N PRO A 16 -11.40 -3.59 -14.03
CA PRO A 16 -10.95 -3.68 -12.64
C PRO A 16 -10.68 -2.32 -11.98
N VAL A 17 -10.59 -1.25 -12.78
CA VAL A 17 -10.52 0.14 -12.30
C VAL A 17 -11.86 0.57 -11.71
N ASP A 18 -12.99 0.18 -12.30
CA ASP A 18 -14.32 0.53 -11.81
C ASP A 18 -14.59 -0.12 -10.46
N ASP A 19 -14.15 -1.37 -10.28
CA ASP A 19 -14.24 -2.09 -9.00
C ASP A 19 -13.39 -1.41 -7.91
N ALA A 20 -12.15 -1.03 -8.23
CA ALA A 20 -11.26 -0.33 -7.30
C ALA A 20 -11.75 1.08 -6.94
N HIS A 21 -12.28 1.82 -7.92
CA HIS A 21 -12.89 3.12 -7.68
C HIS A 21 -14.13 3.02 -6.79
N GLN A 22 -14.93 1.97 -6.99
CA GLN A 22 -16.11 1.74 -6.16
C GLN A 22 -15.75 1.26 -4.75
N GLU A 23 -14.68 0.46 -4.61
CA GLU A 23 -14.13 0.09 -3.30
C GLU A 23 -13.63 1.33 -2.54
N PHE A 24 -12.84 2.18 -3.20
CA PHE A 24 -12.35 3.43 -2.62
C PHE A 24 -13.52 4.33 -2.18
N ALA A 25 -14.56 4.47 -3.00
CA ALA A 25 -15.74 5.25 -2.66
C ALA A 25 -16.45 4.72 -1.40
N ARG A 26 -16.63 3.39 -1.29
CA ARG A 26 -17.20 2.74 -0.09
C ARG A 26 -16.33 2.91 1.15
N MET A 27 -15.00 2.97 0.99
CA MET A 27 -14.07 3.21 2.10
C MET A 27 -14.12 4.66 2.58
N MET A 28 -14.25 5.60 1.65
CA MET A 28 -14.40 7.02 1.97
C MET A 28 -15.70 7.30 2.71
N GLU A 29 -16.81 6.70 2.28
CA GLU A 29 -18.10 6.80 2.99
C GLU A 29 -17.99 6.34 4.46
N LYS A 30 -17.37 5.18 4.70
CA LYS A 30 -17.14 4.67 6.06
C LYS A 30 -16.23 5.57 6.90
N PHE A 31 -15.23 6.19 6.27
CA PHE A 31 -14.35 7.13 6.95
C PHE A 31 -15.12 8.38 7.40
N GLU A 32 -15.92 8.96 6.50
CA GLU A 32 -16.76 10.13 6.80
C GLU A 32 -17.77 9.82 7.90
N ASP A 33 -18.44 8.67 7.86
CA ASP A 33 -19.37 8.23 8.90
C ASP A 33 -18.71 8.05 10.27
N SER A 34 -17.42 7.70 10.29
CA SER A 34 -16.66 7.48 11.52
C SER A 34 -16.10 8.76 12.14
N LEU A 35 -16.16 9.89 11.42
CA LEU A 35 -15.62 11.16 11.85
C LEU A 35 -16.55 11.79 12.89
N SER A 36 -16.06 11.91 14.13
CA SER A 36 -16.79 12.59 15.21
C SER A 36 -15.88 13.52 15.99
N PHE A 37 -16.44 14.57 16.60
CA PHE A 37 -15.70 15.51 17.43
C PHE A 37 -16.21 15.43 18.87
N ASP A 38 -15.33 15.09 19.79
CA ASP A 38 -15.67 14.89 21.21
C ASP A 38 -15.61 16.18 22.05
N GLY A 39 -15.49 17.34 21.41
CA GLY A 39 -15.29 18.63 22.07
C GLY A 39 -13.83 18.99 22.32
N LYS A 40 -12.89 18.06 22.10
CA LYS A 40 -11.42 18.28 22.26
C LYS A 40 -10.62 17.86 21.05
N ARG A 41 -11.01 16.77 20.38
CA ARG A 41 -10.30 16.17 19.25
C ARG A 41 -11.26 15.45 18.32
N TYR A 42 -10.80 15.27 17.09
CA TYR A 42 -11.47 14.40 16.12
C TYR A 42 -11.15 12.94 16.44
N GLN A 43 -12.19 12.13 16.44
CA GLN A 43 -12.10 10.68 16.44
C GLN A 43 -12.48 10.20 15.04
N VAL A 44 -11.69 9.27 14.50
CA VAL A 44 -11.94 8.67 13.18
C VAL A 44 -11.75 7.16 13.28
N GLY A 45 -12.57 6.42 12.55
CA GLY A 45 -12.41 4.99 12.32
C GLY A 45 -11.38 4.73 11.23
N LEU A 46 -10.62 3.64 11.37
CA LEU A 46 -9.72 3.20 10.32
C LEU A 46 -10.53 2.62 9.15
N PRO A 47 -10.38 3.13 7.92
CA PRO A 47 -11.16 2.68 6.76
C PRO A 47 -10.83 1.22 6.34
N PHE A 48 -9.75 0.64 6.88
CA PHE A 48 -9.27 -0.72 6.57
C PHE A 48 -9.60 -1.75 7.66
N SER A 49 -10.67 -1.55 8.44
CA SER A 49 -11.07 -2.48 9.52
C SER A 49 -11.96 -3.63 9.04
N GLY A 50 -11.82 -4.04 7.79
CA GLY A 50 -12.36 -5.31 7.29
C GLY A 50 -11.27 -6.37 7.38
N ASP A 51 -11.58 -7.47 8.09
CA ASP A 51 -10.84 -8.74 8.15
C ASP A 51 -9.40 -8.60 7.66
N GLN A 52 -8.53 -8.04 8.51
CA GLN A 52 -7.12 -7.90 8.15
C GLN A 52 -6.64 -9.33 7.86
N SER A 53 -6.48 -9.64 6.57
CA SER A 53 -5.79 -10.86 6.15
C SER A 53 -4.51 -10.89 6.97
N ASP A 54 -4.39 -11.88 7.85
CA ASP A 54 -3.27 -12.01 8.79
C ASP A 54 -2.00 -11.66 8.02
N LEU A 55 -1.37 -10.54 8.38
CA LEU A 55 -0.21 -10.06 7.67
C LEU A 55 0.78 -11.23 7.62
N PRO A 56 1.17 -11.74 6.43
CA PRO A 56 1.84 -13.02 6.35
C PRO A 56 3.08 -12.99 7.25
N VAL A 57 3.18 -14.00 8.13
CA VAL A 57 4.18 -14.02 9.20
C VAL A 57 5.59 -13.85 8.60
N ASN A 58 6.13 -12.64 8.72
CA ASN A 58 7.39 -12.21 8.12
C ASN A 58 8.62 -12.55 9.00
N PHE A 59 8.44 -13.32 10.08
CA PHE A 59 9.46 -13.53 11.10
C PHE A 59 10.77 -14.10 10.54
N LYS A 60 10.68 -15.18 9.73
CA LYS A 60 11.86 -15.81 9.12
C LYS A 60 12.66 -14.84 8.26
N GLN A 61 11.95 -14.03 7.47
CA GLN A 61 12.56 -13.07 6.56
C GLN A 61 13.12 -11.86 7.31
N ALA A 62 12.46 -11.40 8.38
CA ALA A 62 13.00 -10.38 9.30
C ALA A 62 14.32 -10.84 9.95
N ILE A 63 14.38 -12.07 10.44
CA ILE A 63 15.61 -12.65 11.01
C ILE A 63 16.74 -12.73 9.97
N ARG A 64 16.44 -13.12 8.72
CA ARG A 64 17.44 -13.13 7.63
C ARG A 64 17.98 -11.72 7.36
N ARG A 65 17.10 -10.73 7.27
CA ARG A 65 17.48 -9.31 7.08
C ARG A 65 18.36 -8.81 8.22
N LEU A 66 17.98 -9.10 9.46
CA LEU A 66 18.76 -8.72 10.65
C LEU A 66 20.18 -9.30 10.61
N ARG A 67 20.34 -10.59 10.30
CA ARG A 67 21.66 -11.23 10.17
C ARG A 67 22.49 -10.61 9.05
N ALA A 68 21.88 -10.33 7.91
CA ALA A 68 22.56 -9.69 6.78
C ALA A 68 23.07 -8.29 7.16
N VAL A 69 22.23 -7.49 7.82
CA VAL A 69 22.61 -6.15 8.32
C VAL A 69 23.76 -6.25 9.33
N LYS A 70 23.67 -7.15 10.32
CA LYS A 70 24.74 -7.34 11.32
C LYS A 70 26.08 -7.72 10.67
N ARG A 71 26.08 -8.60 9.67
CA ARG A 71 27.31 -8.97 8.94
C ARG A 71 27.88 -7.82 8.14
N ARG A 72 27.02 -7.04 7.47
CA ARG A 72 27.44 -5.84 6.74
C ARG A 72 28.07 -4.83 7.68
N LEU A 73 27.44 -4.59 8.84
CA LEU A 73 27.95 -3.66 9.83
C LEU A 73 29.30 -4.11 10.41
N ALA A 74 29.45 -5.40 10.71
CA ALA A 74 30.71 -5.96 11.19
C ALA A 74 31.83 -5.97 10.11
N GLY A 75 31.47 -5.99 8.83
CA GLY A 75 32.42 -5.90 7.71
C GLY A 75 32.67 -4.48 7.21
N SER A 76 31.84 -3.50 7.61
CA SER A 76 31.89 -2.13 7.12
C SER A 76 32.80 -1.19 7.92
N ASP A 77 33.59 -1.70 8.87
CA ASP A 77 34.67 -0.91 9.50
C ASP A 77 35.68 -0.36 8.47
N LYS A 78 35.72 -0.93 7.25
CA LYS A 78 36.55 -0.44 6.14
C LYS A 78 35.94 0.72 5.33
N ASP A 79 34.63 0.96 5.43
CA ASP A 79 33.93 1.99 4.64
C ASP A 79 33.50 3.19 5.51
N SER A 80 33.91 3.22 6.79
CA SER A 80 33.61 4.30 7.74
C SER A 80 34.28 5.65 7.41
N LEU A 81 35.11 5.73 6.36
CA LEU A 81 35.91 6.92 6.01
C LEU A 81 35.17 7.96 5.16
N ASP A 82 33.96 7.66 4.66
CA ASP A 82 33.25 8.56 3.74
C ASP A 82 32.28 9.53 4.43
N TYR A 83 31.96 9.34 5.72
CA TYR A 83 31.01 10.20 6.44
C TYR A 83 31.64 11.39 7.18
N THR A 84 32.97 11.54 7.17
CA THR A 84 33.68 12.65 7.84
C THR A 84 34.18 13.74 6.88
N ARG A 85 33.92 13.66 5.57
CA ARG A 85 34.41 14.65 4.57
C ARG A 85 33.40 15.72 4.15
N LEU A 86 32.21 15.76 4.75
CA LEU A 86 31.20 16.80 4.53
C LEU A 86 30.98 17.65 5.79
N GLY A 87 32.07 18.12 6.40
CA GLY A 87 32.10 19.11 7.47
C GLY A 87 32.86 20.36 7.02
#